data_AF-A0A2V7UN06-F1
#
_entry.id   AF-A0A2V7UN06-F1
#
_cell.length_a   1.000
_cell.length_b   1.000
_cell.length_c   1.000
_cell.angle_alpha   90.00
_cell.angle_beta   90.00
_cell.angle_gamma   90.00
#
_symmetry.space_group_name_H-M   'P 1'
#
loop_
_entity.id
_entity.type
_entity.pdbx_description
1 polymer ?
#
loop_
_entity_poly.entity_id
_entity_poly.type
_entity_poly.pdbx_seq_one_letter_code
_entity_poly.pdbx_strand_id
1 'polypeptide(L)'
;MSAVVLGLCLWRPAAPATPGSEDVKVELRREAVQRMLASATPYNIEVGGSLLKETLTFSDPRDLAFGDGRITFAVRCQGNPFPVDQILHPIFTLRRGNGGYRLVAESVLVSVPGFGRVDLKDFFAPVDIQSLLTQGLNLSGRPTMLEVKVEKIVLSRDIIDIAARLQLTPLTNR
;
A
#
# COMPACT_ATOMS: atom_id res chain seq x y z
N MET A 1 -15.08 22.04 70.95
CA MET A 1 -16.21 22.27 70.04
C MET A 1 -15.66 22.32 68.62
N SER A 2 -16.31 21.53 67.75
CA SER A 2 -16.41 21.52 66.27
C SER A 2 -15.57 22.51 65.44
N ALA A 3 -15.12 22.22 64.22
CA ALA A 3 -15.66 21.31 63.21
C ALA A 3 -14.59 20.92 62.16
N VAL A 4 -14.68 19.68 61.67
CA VAL A 4 -14.06 19.21 60.42
C VAL A 4 -14.97 19.67 59.27
N VAL A 5 -14.44 20.40 58.30
CA VAL A 5 -15.16 20.77 57.06
C VAL A 5 -14.63 19.92 55.91
N LEU A 6 -15.47 18.99 55.47
CA LEU A 6 -15.43 18.30 54.19
C LEU A 6 -15.72 19.28 53.03
N GLY A 7 -15.15 18.98 51.85
CA GLY A 7 -15.61 19.47 50.55
C GLY A 7 -14.50 20.18 49.77
N LEU A 8 -14.24 19.94 48.49
CA LEU A 8 -14.98 19.22 47.47
C LEU A 8 -13.96 18.59 46.50
N CYS A 9 -14.18 17.33 46.14
CA CYS A 9 -13.65 16.75 44.92
C CYS A 9 -14.20 17.58 43.75
N LEU A 10 -13.37 18.44 43.16
CA LEU A 10 -13.64 19.05 41.86
C LEU A 10 -13.55 17.95 40.79
N TRP A 11 -14.64 17.21 40.64
CA TRP A 11 -14.87 16.38 39.47
C TRP A 11 -15.00 17.31 38.28
N ARG A 12 -13.89 17.49 37.56
CA ARG A 12 -13.89 18.15 36.26
C ARG A 12 -14.47 17.14 35.28
N PRO A 13 -15.64 17.37 34.65
CA PRO A 13 -16.09 16.49 33.59
C PRO A 13 -15.00 16.50 32.50
N ALA A 14 -14.48 15.33 32.17
CA ALA A 14 -13.63 15.17 31.00
C ALA A 14 -14.44 15.67 29.81
N ALA A 15 -13.96 16.74 29.16
CA ALA A 15 -14.54 17.19 27.90
C ALA A 15 -14.52 16.00 26.94
N PRO A 16 -15.59 15.78 26.15
CA PRO A 16 -15.58 14.75 25.12
C PRO A 16 -14.37 15.01 24.23
N ALA A 17 -13.51 14.00 24.06
CA ALA A 17 -12.40 14.07 23.12
C ALA A 17 -13.00 14.34 21.74
N THR A 18 -12.90 15.58 21.27
CA THR A 18 -13.24 15.93 19.90
C THR A 18 -12.41 15.02 18.98
N PRO A 19 -13.02 14.30 18.03
CA PRO A 19 -12.27 13.55 17.03
C PRO A 19 -11.26 14.49 16.38
N GLY A 20 -9.97 14.27 16.68
CA GLY A 20 -8.90 15.03 16.06
C GLY A 20 -8.80 14.62 14.60
N SER A 21 -9.02 15.57 13.69
CA SER A 21 -8.64 15.41 12.29
C SER A 21 -7.25 16.01 12.11
N GLU A 22 -6.29 15.20 11.71
CA GLU A 22 -4.92 15.65 11.45
C GLU A 22 -4.60 15.49 9.96
N ASP A 23 -4.17 16.57 9.32
CA ASP A 23 -3.70 16.50 7.93
C ASP A 23 -2.22 16.10 7.93
N VAL A 24 -1.90 14.99 7.25
CA VAL A 24 -0.56 14.41 7.19
C VAL A 24 -0.07 14.38 5.74
N LYS A 25 1.18 14.81 5.58
CA LYS A 25 1.92 14.68 4.32
C LYS A 25 3.00 13.61 4.49
N VAL A 26 2.94 12.58 3.65
CA VAL A 26 3.92 11.51 3.60
C VAL A 26 4.69 11.63 2.30
N GLU A 27 6.01 11.77 2.42
CA GLU A 27 6.95 11.76 1.29
C GLU A 27 7.61 10.38 1.21
N LEU A 28 7.43 9.68 0.09
CA LEU A 28 8.08 8.41 -0.20
C LEU A 28 9.14 8.60 -1.28
N ARG A 29 10.40 8.49 -0.90
CA ARG A 29 11.54 8.57 -1.84
C ARG A 29 11.65 7.31 -2.67
N ARG A 30 12.06 7.45 -3.93
CA ARG A 30 12.28 6.33 -4.85
C ARG A 30 13.13 5.23 -4.22
N GLU A 31 14.23 5.59 -3.56
CA GLU A 31 15.16 4.62 -2.99
C GLU A 31 14.50 3.83 -1.86
N ALA A 32 13.63 4.47 -1.06
CA ALA A 32 12.85 3.81 -0.03
C ALA A 32 11.84 2.84 -0.66
N VAL A 33 11.11 3.26 -1.69
CA VAL A 33 10.15 2.40 -2.41
C VAL A 33 10.86 1.21 -3.06
N GLN A 34 12.03 1.40 -3.66
CA GLN A 34 12.81 0.30 -4.23
C GLN A 34 13.26 -0.70 -3.16
N ARG A 35 13.70 -0.23 -1.98
CA ARG A 35 14.02 -1.12 -0.85
C ARG A 35 12.79 -1.88 -0.36
N MET A 36 11.63 -1.22 -0.30
CA MET A 36 10.37 -1.88 0.07
C MET A 36 10.03 -2.98 -0.94
N LEU A 37 10.13 -2.71 -2.24
CA LEU A 37 9.94 -3.72 -3.29
C LEU A 37 10.93 -4.88 -3.12
N ALA A 38 12.21 -4.59 -2.91
CA ALA A 38 13.22 -5.63 -2.68
C ALA A 38 12.91 -6.48 -1.44
N SER A 39 12.46 -5.86 -0.34
CA SER A 39 12.07 -6.58 0.88
C SER A 39 10.81 -7.44 0.73
N ALA A 40 9.97 -7.13 -0.25
CA ALA A 40 8.75 -7.86 -0.56
C ALA A 40 8.95 -8.98 -1.61
N THR A 41 10.18 -9.18 -2.08
CA THR A 41 10.54 -10.26 -3.00
C THR A 41 11.28 -11.39 -2.28
N PRO A 42 11.16 -12.66 -2.73
CA PRO A 42 10.47 -13.11 -3.94
C PRO A 42 8.93 -13.13 -3.81
N TYR A 43 8.25 -12.89 -4.92
CA TYR A 43 6.79 -12.95 -5.02
C TYR A 43 6.37 -13.96 -6.08
N ASN A 44 5.41 -14.84 -5.77
CA ASN A 44 4.99 -15.92 -6.66
C ASN A 44 3.55 -15.72 -7.10
N ILE A 45 3.26 -16.02 -8.37
CA ILE A 45 1.89 -16.17 -8.88
C ILE A 45 1.76 -17.52 -9.57
N GLU A 46 0.58 -18.13 -9.44
CA GLU A 46 0.19 -19.27 -10.27
C GLU A 46 -0.59 -18.77 -11.48
N VAL A 47 -0.15 -19.16 -12.68
CA VAL A 47 -0.86 -18.90 -13.94
C VAL A 47 -1.20 -20.23 -14.61
N GLY A 48 -2.28 -20.25 -15.40
CA GLY A 48 -2.76 -21.46 -16.08
C GLY A 48 -3.99 -22.10 -15.44
N GLY A 49 -4.47 -23.18 -16.07
CA GLY A 49 -5.72 -23.87 -15.72
C GLY A 49 -5.50 -25.18 -14.96
N SER A 50 -6.55 -25.97 -14.75
CA SER A 50 -6.48 -27.20 -13.94
C SER A 50 -5.55 -28.28 -14.51
N LEU A 51 -5.24 -28.24 -15.81
CA LEU A 51 -4.42 -29.22 -16.51
C LEU A 51 -2.95 -28.78 -16.67
N LEU A 52 -2.68 -27.47 -16.66
CA LEU A 52 -1.35 -26.89 -16.81
C LEU A 52 -1.24 -25.68 -15.88
N LYS A 53 -0.46 -25.84 -14.81
CA LYS A 53 -0.10 -24.77 -13.89
C LYS A 53 1.35 -24.39 -14.08
N GLU A 54 1.59 -23.09 -14.09
CA GLU A 54 2.91 -22.47 -14.17
C GLU A 54 3.06 -21.52 -12.99
N THR A 55 4.13 -21.69 -12.22
CA THR A 55 4.47 -20.78 -11.13
C THR A 55 5.50 -19.79 -11.63
N LEU A 56 5.12 -18.51 -11.66
CA LEU A 56 6.03 -17.41 -11.99
C LEU A 56 6.53 -16.77 -10.69
N THR A 57 7.85 -16.79 -10.50
CA THR A 57 8.57 -16.17 -9.39
C THR A 57 9.18 -14.85 -9.84
N PHE A 58 8.79 -13.76 -9.19
CA PHE A 58 9.34 -12.43 -9.40
C PHE A 58 10.37 -12.10 -8.32
N SER A 59 11.54 -11.63 -8.73
CA SER A 59 12.65 -11.32 -7.83
C SER A 59 13.52 -10.18 -8.36
N ASP A 60 14.38 -9.64 -7.49
CA ASP A 60 15.39 -8.62 -7.84
C ASP A 60 14.80 -7.37 -8.52
N PRO A 61 13.90 -6.63 -7.85
CA PRO A 61 13.34 -5.40 -8.38
C PRO A 61 14.40 -4.28 -8.36
N ARG A 62 14.59 -3.62 -9.50
CA ARG A 62 15.61 -2.57 -9.69
C ARG A 62 15.15 -1.53 -10.71
N ASP A 63 15.94 -0.46 -10.87
CA ASP A 63 15.68 0.61 -11.84
C ASP A 63 14.29 1.24 -11.69
N LEU A 64 13.85 1.47 -10.44
CA LEU A 64 12.55 2.07 -10.17
C LEU A 64 12.48 3.50 -10.71
N ALA A 65 11.44 3.80 -11.47
CA ALA A 65 11.18 5.11 -12.04
C ALA A 65 9.72 5.51 -11.87
N PHE A 66 9.53 6.82 -11.68
CA PHE A 66 8.24 7.48 -11.61
C PHE A 66 8.18 8.52 -12.73
N GLY A 67 7.10 8.54 -13.51
CA GLY A 67 6.93 9.50 -14.60
C GLY A 67 5.59 9.32 -15.31
N ASP A 68 5.01 10.41 -15.79
CA ASP A 68 3.76 10.41 -16.56
C ASP A 68 2.59 9.66 -15.87
N GLY A 69 2.52 9.73 -14.54
CA GLY A 69 1.51 9.03 -13.74
C GLY A 69 1.73 7.50 -13.63
N ARG A 70 2.86 7.01 -14.14
CA ARG A 70 3.25 5.60 -14.14
C ARG A 70 4.41 5.34 -13.17
N ILE A 71 4.42 4.11 -12.68
CA ILE A 71 5.49 3.51 -11.88
C ILE A 71 6.01 2.32 -12.69
N THR A 72 7.31 2.33 -12.98
CA THR A 72 7.97 1.29 -13.76
C THR A 72 9.23 0.84 -13.05
N PHE A 73 9.59 -0.43 -13.20
CA PHE A 73 10.84 -0.99 -12.68
C PHE A 73 11.24 -2.21 -13.51
N ALA A 74 12.47 -2.67 -13.37
CA ALA A 74 12.91 -3.96 -13.89
C ALA A 74 12.74 -5.03 -12.79
N VAL A 75 12.29 -6.23 -13.17
CA VAL A 75 12.16 -7.37 -12.24
C VAL A 75 12.49 -8.68 -12.97
N ARG A 76 13.24 -9.58 -12.34
CA ARG A 76 13.48 -10.91 -12.88
C ARG A 76 12.24 -11.77 -12.68
N CYS A 77 11.81 -12.45 -13.74
CA CYS A 77 10.72 -13.41 -13.72
C CYS A 77 11.25 -14.79 -14.11
N GLN A 78 11.05 -15.77 -13.24
CA GLN A 78 11.43 -17.15 -13.45
C GLN A 78 10.21 -18.06 -13.41
N GLY A 79 10.11 -19.01 -14.33
CA GLY A 79 9.00 -19.94 -14.47
C GLY A 79 9.33 -21.36 -14.05
N ASN A 80 8.29 -22.13 -13.72
CA ASN A 80 8.32 -23.56 -13.44
C ASN A 80 6.90 -24.15 -13.58
N PRO A 81 6.66 -25.20 -14.39
CA PRO A 81 7.63 -26.02 -15.13
C PRO A 81 8.17 -25.44 -16.45
N PHE A 82 7.59 -24.37 -16.99
CA PHE A 82 8.12 -23.79 -18.23
C PHE A 82 9.42 -23.03 -17.96
N PRO A 83 10.44 -23.15 -18.84
CA PRO A 83 11.74 -22.51 -18.64
C PRO A 83 11.67 -21.02 -19.01
N VAL A 84 10.93 -20.24 -18.23
CA VAL A 84 10.92 -18.78 -18.30
C VAL A 84 12.07 -18.25 -17.45
N ASP A 85 12.95 -17.45 -18.01
CA ASP A 85 13.92 -16.65 -17.27
C ASP A 85 14.18 -15.36 -18.04
N GLN A 86 13.60 -14.25 -17.59
CA GLN A 86 13.70 -12.97 -18.28
C GLN A 86 13.55 -11.80 -17.33
N ILE A 87 14.03 -10.63 -17.75
CA ILE A 87 13.76 -9.36 -17.07
C ILE A 87 12.50 -8.75 -17.66
N LEU A 88 11.53 -8.42 -16.81
CA LEU A 88 10.30 -7.73 -17.19
C LEU A 88 10.41 -6.26 -16.86
N HIS A 89 9.58 -5.46 -17.54
CA HIS A 89 9.36 -4.05 -17.24
C HIS A 89 7.87 -3.80 -16.95
N PRO A 90 7.37 -4.15 -15.75
CA PRO A 90 6.00 -3.87 -15.37
C PRO A 90 5.68 -2.38 -15.42
N ILE A 91 4.44 -2.07 -15.80
CA ILE A 91 3.89 -0.72 -15.76
C ILE A 91 2.72 -0.74 -14.79
N PHE A 92 2.80 0.08 -13.75
CA PHE A 92 1.72 0.31 -12.80
C PHE A 92 1.25 1.75 -12.87
N THR A 93 -0.04 1.98 -12.62
CA THR A 93 -0.63 3.32 -12.57
C THR A 93 -1.45 3.52 -11.31
N LEU A 94 -1.48 4.77 -10.82
CA LEU A 94 -2.39 5.17 -9.78
C LEU A 94 -3.71 5.64 -10.42
N ARG A 95 -4.80 4.96 -10.08
CA ARG A 95 -6.15 5.30 -10.52
C ARG A 95 -6.97 5.81 -9.35
N ARG A 96 -7.66 6.93 -9.55
CA ARG A 96 -8.63 7.45 -8.58
C ARG A 96 -9.97 6.75 -8.79
N GLY A 97 -10.50 6.13 -7.74
CA GLY A 97 -11.82 5.53 -7.70
C GLY A 97 -12.69 6.14 -6.60
N ASN A 98 -13.92 5.62 -6.44
CA ASN A 98 -14.89 6.13 -5.47
C ASN A 98 -14.44 6.03 -4.00
N GLY A 99 -13.47 5.16 -3.71
CA GLY A 99 -12.93 4.91 -2.37
C GLY A 99 -11.49 5.37 -2.15
N GLY A 100 -10.91 6.19 -3.04
CA GLY A 100 -9.53 6.67 -2.91
C GLY A 100 -8.65 6.33 -4.11
N TYR A 101 -7.36 6.13 -3.87
CA TYR A 101 -6.38 5.79 -4.91
C TYR A 101 -6.06 4.30 -4.90
N ARG A 102 -6.05 3.69 -6.08
CA ARG A 102 -5.66 2.30 -6.29
C ARG A 102 -4.45 2.22 -7.20
N LEU A 103 -3.48 1.40 -6.84
CA LEU A 103 -2.40 0.99 -7.72
C LEU A 103 -2.89 -0.19 -8.57
N VAL A 104 -2.77 -0.06 -9.89
CA VAL A 104 -3.27 -1.05 -10.85
C VAL A 104 -2.13 -1.41 -11.81
N ALA A 105 -1.96 -2.71 -12.07
CA ALA A 105 -1.09 -3.17 -13.13
C ALA A 105 -1.69 -2.77 -14.49
N GLU A 106 -0.96 -1.97 -15.25
CA GLU A 106 -1.34 -1.62 -16.62
C GLU A 106 -0.84 -2.66 -17.62
N SER A 107 0.38 -3.17 -17.42
CA SER A 107 1.00 -4.16 -18.30
C SER A 107 2.11 -4.91 -17.58
N VAL A 108 2.11 -6.23 -17.68
CA VAL A 108 3.17 -7.12 -17.18
C VAL A 108 3.40 -8.22 -18.23
N LEU A 109 4.16 -7.89 -19.27
CA LEU A 109 4.35 -8.77 -20.42
C LEU A 109 5.43 -9.82 -20.16
N VAL A 110 5.06 -11.09 -20.15
CA VAL A 110 5.97 -12.24 -20.09
C VAL A 110 6.01 -12.93 -21.46
N SER A 111 7.17 -13.46 -21.86
CA SER A 111 7.27 -14.34 -23.03
C SER A 111 7.40 -15.78 -22.56
N VAL A 112 6.38 -16.58 -22.80
CA VAL A 112 6.36 -17.99 -22.41
C VAL A 112 6.72 -18.86 -23.62
N PRO A 113 7.76 -19.70 -23.52
CA PRO A 113 8.11 -20.64 -24.58
C PRO A 113 6.91 -21.50 -25.00
N GLY A 114 6.60 -21.54 -26.30
CA GLY A 114 5.47 -22.30 -26.85
C GLY A 114 4.10 -21.60 -26.79
N PHE A 115 3.93 -20.54 -25.99
CA PHE A 115 2.66 -19.81 -25.83
C PHE A 115 2.72 -18.35 -26.29
N GLY A 116 3.91 -17.83 -26.59
CA GLY A 116 4.10 -16.46 -27.06
C GLY A 116 4.11 -15.44 -25.93
N ARG A 117 3.64 -14.21 -26.20
CA ARG A 117 3.61 -13.12 -25.22
C ARG A 117 2.28 -13.09 -24.49
N VAL A 118 2.32 -13.09 -23.17
CA VAL A 118 1.16 -13.02 -22.29
C VAL A 118 1.25 -11.78 -21.42
N ASP A 119 0.19 -10.99 -21.35
CA ASP A 119 0.09 -9.87 -20.42
C ASP A 119 -0.54 -10.36 -19.11
N LEU A 120 0.22 -10.26 -18.01
CA LEU A 120 -0.17 -10.77 -16.71
C LEU A 120 -0.93 -9.73 -15.87
N LYS A 121 -1.29 -8.56 -16.41
CA LYS A 121 -1.92 -7.48 -15.63
C LYS A 121 -3.15 -7.93 -14.81
N ASP A 122 -3.94 -8.86 -15.34
CA ASP A 122 -5.18 -9.32 -14.71
C ASP A 122 -4.93 -10.29 -13.53
N PHE A 123 -3.70 -10.80 -13.38
CA PHE A 123 -3.27 -11.60 -12.22
C PHE A 123 -2.91 -10.74 -11.01
N PHE A 124 -2.72 -9.42 -11.19
CA PHE A 124 -2.41 -8.50 -10.11
C PHE A 124 -3.68 -7.81 -9.62
N ALA A 125 -4.10 -8.16 -8.41
CA ALA A 125 -5.22 -7.48 -7.76
C ALA A 125 -4.89 -5.99 -7.55
N PRO A 126 -5.82 -5.07 -7.87
CA PRO A 126 -5.65 -3.66 -7.54
C PRO A 126 -5.36 -3.45 -6.06
N VAL A 127 -4.32 -2.69 -5.75
CA VAL A 127 -3.91 -2.42 -4.38
C VAL A 127 -4.50 -1.09 -3.93
N ASP A 128 -5.28 -1.11 -2.86
CA ASP A 128 -5.89 0.09 -2.27
C ASP A 128 -4.91 0.81 -1.35
N ILE A 129 -4.46 2.00 -1.74
CA ILE A 129 -3.42 2.74 -1.01
C ILE A 129 -3.90 3.19 0.36
N GLN A 130 -5.18 3.54 0.49
CA GLN A 130 -5.77 3.99 1.75
C GLN A 130 -5.78 2.85 2.77
N SER A 131 -6.12 1.65 2.32
CA SER A 131 -6.14 0.43 3.14
C SER A 131 -4.74 0.06 3.61
N LEU A 132 -3.74 0.15 2.73
CA LEU A 132 -2.33 -0.09 3.09
C LEU A 132 -1.82 0.89 4.15
N LEU A 133 -2.08 2.19 3.98
CA LEU A 133 -1.67 3.20 4.95
C LEU A 133 -2.35 3.00 6.31
N THR A 134 -3.65 2.68 6.28
CA THR A 134 -4.42 2.40 7.51
C THR A 134 -3.85 1.19 8.25
N GLN A 135 -3.56 0.10 7.54
CA GLN A 135 -2.94 -1.09 8.12
C GLN A 135 -1.57 -0.78 8.71
N GLY A 136 -0.71 -0.08 7.98
CA GLY A 136 0.62 0.30 8.46
C GLY A 136 0.59 1.16 9.73
N LEU A 137 -0.33 2.14 9.80
CA LEU A 137 -0.46 3.03 10.96
C LEU A 137 -1.08 2.33 12.17
N ASN A 138 -2.04 1.41 11.98
CA ASN A 138 -2.64 0.64 13.08
C ASN A 138 -1.63 -0.31 13.74
N LEU A 139 -0.68 -0.87 12.99
CA LEU A 139 0.40 -1.70 13.53
C LEU A 139 1.36 -0.93 14.45
N SER A 140 1.30 0.41 14.47
CA SER A 140 2.09 1.27 15.35
C SER A 140 1.57 1.32 16.80
N GLY A 141 0.54 0.53 17.15
CA GLY A 141 0.12 0.31 18.54
C GLY A 141 -0.74 1.41 19.17
N ARG A 142 -1.39 2.27 18.37
CA ARG A 142 -2.31 3.29 18.90
C ARG A 142 -3.66 2.65 19.26
N PRO A 143 -4.21 2.85 20.48
CA PRO A 143 -5.47 2.25 20.94
C PRO A 143 -6.71 2.97 20.36
N THR A 144 -6.65 3.44 19.12
CA THR A 144 -7.70 4.23 18.47
C THR A 144 -7.89 3.73 17.06
N MET A 145 -9.14 3.57 16.62
CA MET A 145 -9.44 3.17 15.25
C MET A 145 -9.12 4.37 14.36
N LEU A 146 -8.03 4.27 13.60
CA LEU A 146 -7.51 5.34 12.77
C LEU A 146 -8.01 5.15 11.34
N GLU A 147 -8.83 6.08 10.86
CA GLU A 147 -9.27 6.12 9.48
C GLU A 147 -8.35 7.07 8.70
N VAL A 148 -7.61 6.54 7.73
CA VAL A 148 -6.83 7.34 6.79
C VAL A 148 -7.73 7.66 5.61
N LYS A 149 -7.79 8.90 5.14
CA LYS A 149 -8.44 9.29 3.89
C LYS A 149 -7.41 9.95 2.98
N VAL A 150 -7.08 9.29 1.87
CA VAL A 150 -6.09 9.84 0.92
C VAL A 150 -6.76 10.88 0.04
N GLU A 151 -6.28 12.13 0.12
CA GLU A 151 -6.85 13.25 -0.63
C GLU A 151 -6.19 13.40 -2.01
N LYS A 152 -4.86 13.32 -2.03
CA LYS A 152 -4.06 13.52 -3.23
C LYS A 152 -2.79 12.68 -3.21
N ILE A 153 -2.46 12.08 -4.36
CA ILE A 153 -1.14 11.51 -4.60
C ILE A 153 -0.52 12.22 -5.81
N VAL A 154 0.73 12.63 -5.69
CA VAL A 154 1.52 13.20 -6.78
C VAL A 154 2.76 12.34 -6.99
N LEU A 155 2.93 11.85 -8.23
CA LEU A 155 4.16 11.17 -8.63
C LEU A 155 5.07 12.20 -9.28
N SER A 156 6.19 12.47 -8.63
CA SER A 156 7.31 13.23 -9.16
C SER A 156 8.44 12.27 -9.53
N ARG A 157 9.45 12.74 -10.27
CA ARG A 157 10.56 11.89 -10.74
C ARG A 157 11.22 11.08 -9.62
N ASP A 158 11.44 11.68 -8.46
CA ASP A 158 12.21 11.12 -7.34
C ASP A 158 11.37 10.77 -6.09
N ILE A 159 10.14 11.28 -6.02
CA ILE A 159 9.30 11.19 -4.82
C ILE A 159 7.83 10.91 -5.18
N ILE A 160 7.16 10.18 -4.29
CA ILE A 160 5.71 10.05 -4.25
C ILE A 160 5.22 10.86 -3.05
N ASP A 161 4.50 11.94 -3.31
CA ASP A 161 3.88 12.76 -2.28
C ASP A 161 2.45 12.30 -2.04
N ILE A 162 2.14 11.91 -0.81
CA ILE A 162 0.80 11.49 -0.40
C ILE A 162 0.28 12.49 0.63
N ALA A 163 -0.77 13.21 0.25
CA ALA A 163 -1.56 14.02 1.18
C ALA A 163 -2.74 13.20 1.67
N ALA A 164 -2.81 12.98 2.98
CA ALA A 164 -3.86 12.22 3.63
C ALA A 164 -4.39 12.94 4.87
N ARG A 165 -5.66 12.72 5.17
CA ARG A 165 -6.30 13.15 6.41
C ARG A 165 -6.49 11.95 7.32
N LEU A 166 -6.07 12.08 8.56
CA LEU A 166 -6.26 11.09 9.61
C LEU A 166 -7.47 11.47 10.45
N GLN A 167 -8.41 10.54 10.62
CA GLN A 167 -9.53 10.70 11.53
C GLN A 167 -9.40 9.66 12.65
N LEU A 168 -9.34 10.17 13.88
CA LEU A 168 -9.26 9.36 15.09
C LEU A 168 -10.68 9.04 15.57
N THR A 169 -11.10 7.79 15.44
CA THR A 169 -12.36 7.32 16.03
C THR A 169 -12.06 6.56 17.32
N PRO A 170 -12.52 7.04 18.50
CA PRO A 170 -12.30 6.33 19.75
C PRO A 170 -12.98 4.95 19.71
N LEU A 171 -12.21 3.91 20.04
CA LEU A 171 -12.74 2.55 20.23
C LEU A 171 -13.68 2.58 21.45
N THR A 172 -14.97 2.71 21.19
CA THR A 172 -16.00 2.53 22.23
C THR A 172 -16.02 1.05 22.58
N ASN A 173 -15.28 0.69 23.62
CA ASN A 173 -15.34 -0.64 24.21
C ASN A 173 -16.76 -0.81 24.79
N ARG A 174 -17.53 -1.75 24.24
CA ARG A 174 -18.79 -2.20 24.84
C ARG A 174 -18.54 -3.47 25.63
#